data_AF-A0A351APT0-F1
#
_entry.id   AF-A0A351APT0-F1
#
_cell.length_a   1.000
_cell.length_b   1.000
_cell.length_c   1.000
_cell.angle_alpha   90.00
_cell.angle_beta   90.00
_cell.angle_gamma   90.00
#
_symmetry.space_group_name_H-M   'P 1'
#
loop_
_entity.id
_entity.type
_entity.pdbx_description
1 polymer ?
#
loop_
_entity_poly.entity_id
_entity_poly.type
_entity_poly.pdbx_seq_one_letter_code
_entity_poly.pdbx_strand_id
1 'polypeptide(L)'
;MKYLINNSTDPYFNLAFDEYCLENIPSEEPYFFLWRNRPAVIIGLNQNAYSEVNLDYLNSHGITLARRVTGGGAVYHDLQNMNYTIIGKNPSPQPMVDALRQLGVPAELTGRNDIFVEGRKVSGYARRVSHNQEIIHGTLMYDVDLDTLVKVLDTPTSKMQAKGISSVKSRVANLKEYLPQFKSLDELQAKLQEILSAGDGQMPLSDEQIAEVRKQAGEKFSTWDFIYGHSHEADFHCKAKLSCGTVEANLRVDHGLITRLDFTGDFLFDTPADVLAARMIGLRYDPADVKSFLATQPVATYFRGATADELASLLFKPTTE
;
A
#
# COMPACT_ATOMS: atom_id res chain seq x y z
N MET A 1 4.19 16.23 -24.16
CA MET A 1 3.95 14.77 -24.14
C MET A 1 2.46 14.50 -24.22
N LYS A 2 2.03 13.49 -25.00
CA LYS A 2 0.63 13.04 -24.97
C LYS A 2 0.23 12.59 -23.56
N TYR A 3 -1.06 12.66 -23.26
CA TYR A 3 -1.54 12.29 -21.92
C TYR A 3 -2.83 11.47 -21.90
N LEU A 4 -2.97 10.66 -20.85
CA LEU A 4 -4.17 9.93 -20.49
C LEU A 4 -4.91 10.65 -19.36
N ILE A 5 -6.22 10.42 -19.24
CA ILE A 5 -7.02 10.88 -18.11
C ILE A 5 -7.46 9.67 -17.31
N ASN A 6 -7.13 9.66 -16.03
CA ASN A 6 -7.63 8.68 -15.05
C ASN A 6 -8.24 9.43 -13.86
N ASN A 7 -9.57 9.40 -13.77
CA ASN A 7 -10.34 10.09 -12.72
C ASN A 7 -10.71 9.16 -11.55
N SER A 8 -10.28 7.90 -11.57
CA SER A 8 -10.56 6.98 -10.47
C SER A 8 -9.71 7.34 -9.25
N THR A 9 -10.30 7.17 -8.07
CA THR A 9 -9.59 7.26 -6.79
C THR A 9 -9.42 5.88 -6.14
N ASP A 10 -9.80 4.80 -6.82
CA ASP A 10 -9.65 3.45 -6.30
C ASP A 10 -8.22 2.91 -6.52
N PRO A 11 -7.49 2.56 -5.44
CA PRO A 11 -6.11 2.10 -5.55
C PRO A 11 -5.94 0.89 -6.45
N TYR A 12 -6.87 -0.07 -6.39
CA TYR A 12 -6.77 -1.29 -7.21
C TYR A 12 -6.94 -0.99 -8.69
N PHE A 13 -7.95 -0.18 -9.04
CA PHE A 13 -8.13 0.28 -10.42
C PHE A 13 -6.91 1.05 -10.91
N ASN A 14 -6.38 1.97 -10.13
CA ASN A 14 -5.29 2.83 -10.57
C ASN A 14 -3.97 2.06 -10.76
N LEU A 15 -3.67 1.10 -9.91
CA LEU A 15 -2.51 0.23 -10.07
C LEU A 15 -2.68 -0.73 -11.26
N ALA A 16 -3.90 -1.19 -11.52
CA ALA A 16 -4.22 -1.92 -12.74
C ALA A 16 -4.07 -1.06 -13.99
N PHE A 17 -4.44 0.22 -13.91
CA PHE A 17 -4.29 1.18 -15.01
C PHE A 17 -2.81 1.39 -15.38
N ASP A 18 -1.94 1.55 -14.38
CA ASP A 18 -0.47 1.61 -14.59
C ASP A 18 0.05 0.36 -15.32
N GLU A 19 -0.28 -0.84 -14.84
CA GLU A 19 0.18 -2.08 -15.47
C GLU A 19 -0.42 -2.27 -16.87
N TYR A 20 -1.72 -1.99 -17.05
CA TYR A 20 -2.37 -2.09 -18.35
C TYR A 20 -1.72 -1.20 -19.39
N CYS A 21 -1.43 0.07 -19.04
CA CYS A 21 -0.77 1.01 -19.95
C CYS A 21 0.64 0.53 -20.31
N LEU A 22 1.41 0.05 -19.34
CA LEU A 22 2.76 -0.47 -19.57
C LEU A 22 2.76 -1.67 -20.54
N GLU A 23 1.82 -2.60 -20.36
CA GLU A 23 1.81 -3.86 -21.12
C GLU A 23 1.09 -3.75 -22.48
N ASN A 24 0.09 -2.88 -22.61
CA ASN A 24 -0.82 -2.87 -23.77
C ASN A 24 -0.77 -1.58 -24.60
N ILE A 25 -0.08 -0.54 -24.13
CA ILE A 25 -0.02 0.76 -24.82
C ILE A 25 1.45 1.17 -25.00
N PRO A 26 2.22 0.41 -25.81
CA PRO A 26 3.60 0.76 -26.11
C PRO A 26 3.64 2.06 -26.92
N SER A 27 4.63 2.90 -26.64
CA SER A 27 4.88 4.12 -27.40
C SER A 27 6.37 4.34 -27.63
N GLU A 28 6.71 4.94 -28.76
CA GLU A 28 8.07 5.42 -29.04
C GLU A 28 8.36 6.69 -28.23
N GLU A 29 7.42 7.63 -28.25
CA GLU A 29 7.47 8.88 -27.47
C GLU A 29 6.81 8.69 -26.11
N PRO A 30 7.42 9.19 -25.01
CA PRO A 30 6.80 9.10 -23.70
C PRO A 30 5.44 9.80 -23.61
N TYR A 31 4.51 9.17 -22.91
CA TYR A 31 3.23 9.76 -22.51
C TYR A 31 3.08 9.71 -21.00
N PHE A 32 2.16 10.50 -20.46
CA PHE A 32 1.97 10.59 -19.01
C PHE A 32 0.50 10.64 -18.59
N PHE A 33 0.27 10.47 -17.29
CA PHE A 33 -1.00 10.83 -16.66
C PHE A 33 -0.79 11.15 -15.19
N LEU A 34 -1.71 11.96 -14.66
CA LEU A 34 -1.76 12.38 -13.26
C LEU A 34 -3.02 11.80 -12.62
N TRP A 35 -2.90 11.28 -11.40
CA TRP A 35 -3.97 10.52 -10.77
C TRP A 35 -3.84 10.52 -9.25
N ARG A 36 -4.87 10.12 -8.51
CA ARG A 36 -4.90 10.14 -7.04
C ARG A 36 -5.56 8.89 -6.50
N ASN A 37 -5.32 8.59 -5.23
CA ASN A 37 -5.98 7.52 -4.52
C ASN A 37 -6.73 8.06 -3.32
N ARG A 38 -7.89 7.47 -3.00
CA ARG A 38 -8.45 7.53 -1.65
C ARG A 38 -7.44 6.93 -0.65
N PRO A 39 -7.57 7.18 0.67
CA PRO A 39 -6.60 6.74 1.67
C PRO A 39 -6.15 5.28 1.51
N ALA A 40 -4.86 5.11 1.22
CA ALA A 40 -4.28 3.80 0.95
C ALA A 40 -2.79 3.75 1.28
N VAL A 41 -2.28 2.57 1.60
CA VAL A 41 -0.84 2.29 1.60
C VAL A 41 -0.53 1.38 0.43
N ILE A 42 0.44 1.79 -0.38
CA ILE A 42 0.91 1.05 -1.53
C ILE A 42 2.28 0.46 -1.23
N ILE A 43 2.34 -0.85 -1.03
CA ILE A 43 3.59 -1.58 -0.83
C ILE A 43 4.23 -1.98 -2.17
N GLY A 44 5.56 -2.00 -2.22
CA GLY A 44 6.32 -2.45 -3.38
C GLY A 44 6.18 -3.94 -3.63
N LEU A 45 6.44 -4.38 -4.86
CA LEU A 45 6.23 -5.76 -5.30
C LEU A 45 6.85 -6.81 -4.37
N ASN A 46 8.07 -6.56 -3.88
CA ASN A 46 8.86 -7.50 -3.07
C ASN A 46 8.81 -7.21 -1.55
N GLN A 47 7.95 -6.30 -1.11
CA GLN A 47 7.84 -5.95 0.31
C GLN A 47 6.97 -6.95 1.06
N ASN A 48 7.31 -7.21 2.32
CA ASN A 48 6.49 -8.04 3.19
C ASN A 48 5.41 -7.17 3.84
N ALA A 49 4.14 -7.43 3.54
CA ALA A 49 3.03 -6.63 4.08
C ALA A 49 3.02 -6.60 5.62
N TYR A 50 3.45 -7.69 6.26
CA TYR A 50 3.41 -7.85 7.71
C TYR A 50 4.47 -7.04 8.46
N SER A 51 5.58 -6.69 7.82
CA SER A 51 6.67 -5.92 8.44
C SER A 51 6.68 -4.45 8.06
N GLU A 52 5.96 -4.07 7.01
CA GLU A 52 6.08 -2.76 6.35
C GLU A 52 4.93 -1.81 6.67
N VAL A 53 3.77 -2.35 7.09
CA VAL A 53 2.59 -1.53 7.40
C VAL A 53 1.93 -1.94 8.72
N ASN A 54 1.33 -0.96 9.39
CA ASN A 54 0.52 -1.20 10.57
C ASN A 54 -0.89 -1.66 10.17
N LEU A 55 -1.05 -2.96 9.93
CA LEU A 55 -2.30 -3.55 9.44
C LEU A 55 -3.51 -3.23 10.34
N ASP A 56 -3.32 -3.21 11.67
CA ASP A 56 -4.38 -2.87 12.62
C ASP A 56 -4.83 -1.42 12.47
N TYR A 57 -3.88 -0.49 12.31
CA TYR A 57 -4.19 0.91 12.05
C TYR A 57 -4.91 1.09 10.72
N LEU A 58 -4.47 0.41 9.66
CA LEU A 58 -5.12 0.45 8.35
C LEU A 58 -6.58 0.01 8.45
N ASN A 59 -6.83 -1.15 9.07
CA ASN A 59 -8.16 -1.73 9.23
C ASN A 59 -9.08 -0.84 10.05
N SER A 60 -8.60 -0.30 11.18
CA SER A 60 -9.40 0.55 12.07
C SER A 60 -9.74 1.93 11.49
N HIS A 61 -8.98 2.42 10.49
CA HIS A 61 -9.18 3.73 9.86
C HIS A 61 -9.72 3.64 8.43
N GLY A 62 -10.05 2.43 7.94
CA GLY A 62 -10.56 2.22 6.58
C GLY A 62 -9.54 2.57 5.49
N ILE A 63 -8.24 2.45 5.78
CA ILE A 63 -7.15 2.72 4.84
C ILE A 63 -6.87 1.44 4.06
N THR A 64 -6.90 1.53 2.73
CA THR A 64 -6.72 0.36 1.86
C THR A 64 -5.25 -0.05 1.76
N LEU A 65 -4.95 -1.34 1.91
CA LEU A 65 -3.65 -1.88 1.54
C LEU A 65 -3.69 -2.33 0.08
N ALA A 66 -2.70 -1.94 -0.72
CA ALA A 66 -2.54 -2.46 -2.08
C ALA A 66 -1.07 -2.71 -2.39
N ARG A 67 -0.80 -3.61 -3.34
CA ARG A 67 0.55 -3.90 -3.83
C ARG A 67 0.70 -3.41 -5.26
N ARG A 68 1.79 -2.69 -5.54
CA ARG A 68 2.14 -2.29 -6.91
C ARG A 68 3.11 -3.27 -7.54
N VAL A 69 3.20 -3.21 -8.87
CA VAL A 69 4.06 -4.10 -9.65
C VAL A 69 5.52 -3.63 -9.77
N THR A 70 5.84 -2.45 -9.23
CA THR A 70 7.21 -1.93 -9.18
C THR A 70 7.84 -2.21 -7.82
N GLY A 71 9.17 -2.18 -7.76
CA GLY A 71 9.92 -2.28 -6.50
C GLY A 71 9.85 -0.99 -5.67
N GLY A 72 10.71 -0.89 -4.65
CA GLY A 72 10.78 0.26 -3.74
C GLY A 72 9.96 0.07 -2.46
N GLY A 73 9.95 1.11 -1.62
CA GLY A 73 9.33 1.08 -0.29
C GLY A 73 7.82 1.28 -0.27
N ALA A 74 7.24 1.22 0.94
CA ALA A 74 5.82 1.45 1.18
C ALA A 74 5.54 2.96 1.17
N VAL A 75 4.40 3.36 0.61
CA VAL A 75 4.03 4.78 0.52
C VAL A 75 2.57 4.96 0.90
N TYR A 76 2.30 5.97 1.73
CA TYR A 76 0.94 6.40 2.06
C TYR A 76 0.41 7.37 1.01
N HIS A 77 -0.81 7.13 0.56
CA HIS A 77 -1.57 8.01 -0.32
C HIS A 77 -2.84 8.48 0.39
N ASP A 78 -3.20 9.72 0.12
CA ASP A 78 -4.53 10.28 0.32
C ASP A 78 -4.91 11.13 -0.91
N LEU A 79 -6.05 11.83 -0.86
CA LEU A 79 -6.50 12.67 -1.96
C LEU A 79 -5.66 13.95 -2.16
N GLN A 80 -4.75 14.25 -1.23
CA GLN A 80 -3.78 15.33 -1.28
C GLN A 80 -2.37 14.85 -1.70
N ASN A 81 -2.24 13.56 -2.03
CA ASN A 81 -1.10 12.99 -2.73
C ASN A 81 -1.44 12.84 -4.21
N MET A 82 -0.79 13.63 -5.07
CA MET A 82 -0.89 13.42 -6.52
C MET A 82 0.14 12.37 -6.94
N ASN A 83 -0.28 11.43 -7.76
CA ASN A 83 0.62 10.50 -8.41
C ASN A 83 0.80 10.92 -9.87
N TYR A 84 1.98 10.63 -10.41
CA TYR A 84 2.27 10.77 -11.82
C TYR A 84 2.80 9.45 -12.35
N THR A 85 2.47 9.17 -13.60
CA THR A 85 3.01 8.03 -14.35
C THR A 85 3.52 8.56 -15.69
N ILE A 86 4.72 8.14 -16.09
CA ILE A 86 5.35 8.40 -17.38
C ILE A 86 5.76 7.05 -17.97
N ILE A 87 5.28 6.73 -19.17
CA ILE A 87 5.55 5.46 -19.86
C ILE A 87 6.13 5.75 -21.23
N GLY A 88 7.13 4.96 -21.64
CA GLY A 88 7.70 5.02 -22.98
C GLY A 88 9.01 4.25 -23.07
N LYS A 89 9.82 4.52 -24.11
CA LYS A 89 11.19 4.06 -24.19
C LYS A 89 12.12 4.97 -23.38
N ASN A 90 12.78 4.42 -22.37
CA ASN A 90 13.70 5.15 -21.48
C ASN A 90 13.12 6.46 -20.91
N PRO A 91 11.92 6.42 -20.28
CA PRO A 91 11.33 7.60 -19.68
C PRO A 91 12.23 8.14 -18.55
N SER A 92 11.98 9.37 -18.14
CA SER A 92 12.72 10.04 -17.07
C SER A 92 11.75 10.76 -16.14
N PRO A 93 12.04 10.88 -14.82
CA PRO A 93 11.28 11.75 -13.92
C PRO A 93 11.61 13.24 -14.13
N GLN A 94 12.62 13.56 -14.94
CA GLN A 94 13.11 14.93 -15.15
C GLN A 94 12.03 15.92 -15.62
N PRO A 95 11.08 15.58 -16.52
CA PRO A 95 10.01 16.50 -16.92
C PRO A 95 9.17 16.99 -15.73
N MET A 96 8.97 16.16 -14.71
CA MET A 96 8.25 16.57 -13.50
C MET A 96 9.07 17.56 -12.67
N VAL A 97 10.37 17.32 -12.54
CA VAL A 97 11.29 18.20 -11.81
C VAL A 97 11.37 19.56 -12.49
N ASP A 98 11.47 19.58 -13.82
CA ASP A 98 11.51 20.81 -14.61
C ASP A 98 10.17 21.56 -14.54
N ALA A 99 9.04 20.85 -14.52
CA ALA A 99 7.73 21.46 -14.33
C ALA A 99 7.63 22.12 -12.94
N LEU A 100 8.08 21.46 -11.87
CA LEU A 100 8.13 22.06 -10.53
C LEU A 100 9.03 23.30 -10.49
N ARG A 101 10.19 23.28 -11.16
CA ARG A 101 11.09 24.44 -11.29
C ARG A 101 10.46 25.62 -12.02
N GLN A 102 9.72 25.36 -13.09
CA GLN A 102 8.96 26.41 -13.80
C GLN A 102 7.89 27.05 -12.91
N LEU A 103 7.36 26.31 -11.92
CA LEU A 103 6.42 26.82 -10.92
C LEU A 103 7.09 27.52 -9.74
N GLY A 104 8.43 27.67 -9.75
CA GLY A 104 9.20 28.36 -8.72
C GLY A 104 9.69 27.46 -7.59
N VAL A 105 9.55 26.14 -7.70
CA VAL A 105 10.03 25.18 -6.68
C VAL A 105 11.44 24.72 -7.05
N PRO A 106 12.45 24.89 -6.19
CA PRO A 106 13.82 24.44 -6.46
C PRO A 106 13.93 22.91 -6.27
N ALA A 107 13.20 22.16 -7.09
CA ALA A 107 13.15 20.71 -7.05
C ALA A 107 14.44 20.10 -7.62
N GLU A 108 14.93 19.04 -6.99
CA GLU A 108 16.15 18.34 -7.40
C GLU A 108 15.96 16.83 -7.33
N LEU A 109 16.41 16.11 -8.35
CA LEU A 109 16.59 14.66 -8.27
C LEU A 109 17.79 14.39 -7.39
N THR A 110 17.57 13.67 -6.30
CA THR A 110 18.65 13.28 -5.40
C THR A 110 18.48 11.83 -4.97
N GLY A 111 19.57 11.24 -4.49
CA GLY A 111 19.57 9.82 -4.12
C GLY A 111 19.37 8.92 -5.34
N ARG A 112 18.62 7.83 -5.15
CA ARG A 112 18.36 6.85 -6.21
C ARG A 112 17.06 7.12 -6.96
N ASN A 113 15.98 7.41 -6.23
CA ASN A 113 14.65 7.53 -6.83
C ASN A 113 13.76 8.58 -6.12
N ASP A 114 14.31 9.74 -5.72
CA ASP A 114 13.58 10.75 -4.95
C ASP A 114 13.73 12.15 -5.54
N ILE A 115 12.71 12.99 -5.31
CA ILE A 115 12.77 14.44 -5.58
C ILE A 115 12.73 15.19 -4.25
N PHE A 116 13.66 16.12 -4.11
CA PHE A 116 13.84 16.93 -2.92
C PHE A 116 13.63 18.41 -3.22
N VAL A 117 13.20 19.16 -2.21
CA VAL A 117 13.14 20.62 -2.20
C VAL A 117 13.79 21.07 -0.90
N GLU A 118 14.86 21.87 -1.01
CA GLU A 118 15.60 22.39 0.15
C GLU A 118 15.98 21.31 1.19
N GLY A 119 16.45 20.16 0.72
CA GLY A 119 16.88 19.05 1.58
C GLY A 119 15.74 18.20 2.18
N ARG A 120 14.48 18.47 1.85
CA ARG A 120 13.31 17.67 2.26
C ARG A 120 12.71 16.92 1.07
N LYS A 121 12.41 15.64 1.24
CA LYS A 121 11.79 14.79 0.22
C LYS A 121 10.33 15.21 0.01
N VAL A 122 9.96 15.51 -1.23
CA VAL A 122 8.57 15.83 -1.63
C VAL A 122 7.94 14.78 -2.54
N SER A 123 8.76 13.87 -3.06
CA SER A 123 8.32 12.81 -3.97
C SER A 123 9.31 11.64 -3.93
N GLY A 124 8.78 10.43 -4.11
CA GLY A 124 9.55 9.25 -4.46
C GLY A 124 8.96 8.61 -5.71
N TYR A 125 9.80 8.00 -6.53
CA TYR A 125 9.36 7.25 -7.69
C TYR A 125 9.92 5.83 -7.72
N ALA A 126 9.24 4.98 -8.47
CA ALA A 126 9.67 3.63 -8.77
C ALA A 126 9.60 3.40 -10.27
N ARG A 127 10.32 2.38 -10.73
CA ARG A 127 10.38 2.03 -12.14
C ARG A 127 10.27 0.53 -12.36
N ARG A 128 9.77 0.14 -13.53
CA ARG A 128 9.75 -1.24 -14.02
C ARG A 128 9.87 -1.23 -15.54
N VAL A 129 10.63 -2.18 -16.08
CA VAL A 129 10.74 -2.43 -17.52
C VAL A 129 9.87 -3.63 -17.87
N SER A 130 9.13 -3.56 -18.97
CA SER A 130 8.39 -4.67 -19.57
C SER A 130 8.36 -4.53 -21.09
N HIS A 131 8.66 -5.60 -21.83
CA HIS A 131 8.56 -5.64 -23.30
C HIS A 131 9.16 -4.42 -24.03
N ASN A 132 10.34 -3.93 -23.61
CA ASN A 132 11.02 -2.74 -24.16
C ASN A 132 10.28 -1.41 -23.95
N GLN A 133 9.29 -1.39 -23.06
CA GLN A 133 8.71 -0.20 -22.46
C GLN A 133 9.17 -0.11 -21.01
N GLU A 134 9.23 1.09 -20.47
CA GLU A 134 9.47 1.32 -19.05
C GLU A 134 8.39 2.24 -18.51
N ILE A 135 7.95 1.96 -17.28
CA ILE A 135 7.09 2.83 -16.49
C ILE A 135 7.95 3.49 -15.42
N ILE A 136 7.80 4.80 -15.27
CA ILE A 136 8.19 5.55 -14.09
C ILE A 136 6.93 6.13 -13.49
N HIS A 137 6.64 5.75 -12.26
CA HIS A 137 5.55 6.35 -11.51
C HIS A 137 6.04 6.86 -10.17
N GLY A 138 5.47 7.95 -9.70
CA GLY A 138 5.89 8.55 -8.44
C GLY A 138 4.77 9.29 -7.77
N THR A 139 5.00 9.58 -6.50
CA THR A 139 4.13 10.44 -5.70
C THR A 139 4.60 11.87 -5.78
N LEU A 140 3.72 12.82 -5.48
CA LEU A 140 3.99 14.23 -5.25
C LEU A 140 3.12 14.63 -4.05
N MET A 141 3.76 14.77 -2.91
CA MET A 141 3.10 15.12 -1.66
C MET A 141 2.72 16.59 -1.73
N TYR A 142 1.47 16.91 -2.07
CA TYR A 142 1.02 18.30 -2.12
C TYR A 142 0.65 18.81 -0.73
N ASP A 143 -0.23 18.09 -0.04
CA ASP A 143 -0.73 18.44 1.30
C ASP A 143 -1.17 17.18 2.06
N VAL A 144 -0.32 16.15 2.02
CA VAL A 144 -0.59 14.82 2.60
C VAL A 144 -0.65 14.90 4.12
N ASP A 145 -1.53 14.10 4.73
CA ASP A 145 -1.54 13.90 6.18
C ASP A 145 -0.29 13.14 6.65
N LEU A 146 0.74 13.91 7.02
CA LEU A 146 2.01 13.37 7.51
C LEU A 146 1.89 12.68 8.88
N ASP A 147 0.83 12.96 9.66
CA ASP A 147 0.59 12.26 10.92
C ASP A 147 0.10 10.83 10.65
N THR A 148 -0.85 10.69 9.73
CA THR A 148 -1.32 9.39 9.27
C THR A 148 -0.20 8.62 8.56
N LEU A 149 0.59 9.27 7.71
CA LEU A 149 1.75 8.65 7.05
C LEU A 149 2.69 7.96 8.05
N VAL A 150 3.01 8.62 9.16
CA VAL A 150 3.87 8.02 10.18
C VAL A 150 3.19 6.81 10.80
N LYS A 151 1.92 6.93 11.21
CA LYS A 151 1.21 5.85 11.91
C LYS A 151 1.01 4.61 11.05
N VAL A 152 0.79 4.76 9.75
CA VAL A 152 0.61 3.61 8.84
C VAL A 152 1.91 2.85 8.59
N LEU A 153 3.07 3.51 8.70
CA LEU A 153 4.39 2.91 8.54
C LEU A 153 5.04 2.51 9.89
N ASP A 154 4.40 2.85 11.01
CA ASP A 154 4.84 2.49 12.36
C ASP A 154 4.39 1.07 12.71
N THR A 155 5.21 0.09 12.32
CA THR A 155 4.89 -1.32 12.52
C THR A 155 5.34 -1.81 13.90
N PRO A 156 4.68 -2.85 14.48
CA PRO A 156 5.06 -3.42 15.77
C PRO A 156 6.51 -3.94 15.81
N THR A 157 7.05 -4.37 14.67
CA THR A 157 8.44 -4.82 14.51
C THR A 157 9.40 -3.68 14.20
N SER A 158 8.88 -2.51 13.79
CA SER A 158 9.71 -1.34 13.58
C SER A 158 10.26 -0.88 14.93
N LYS A 159 11.59 -0.81 15.04
CA LYS A 159 12.26 -0.15 16.16
C LYS A 159 12.11 1.38 16.05
N MET A 160 10.98 1.88 15.56
CA MET A 160 10.69 3.32 15.49
C MET A 160 10.36 3.81 16.90
N GLN A 161 11.42 4.10 17.65
CA GLN A 161 11.30 4.90 18.87
C GLN A 161 10.71 6.28 18.51
N ALA A 162 10.10 6.98 19.48
CA ALA A 162 9.55 8.33 19.28
C ALA A 162 10.49 9.33 18.56
N LYS A 163 11.82 9.15 18.69
CA LYS A 163 12.85 9.92 17.96
C LYS A 163 12.87 9.68 16.44
N GLY A 164 12.49 8.48 15.99
CA GLY A 164 12.36 8.11 14.58
C GLY A 164 11.17 8.78 13.90
N ILE A 165 10.04 8.89 14.60
CA ILE A 165 8.83 9.58 14.13
C ILE A 165 9.11 11.06 13.84
N SER A 166 9.69 11.78 14.80
CA SER A 166 10.10 13.18 14.60
C SER A 166 11.10 13.31 13.46
N SER A 167 11.97 12.30 13.26
CA SER A 167 12.96 12.30 12.19
C SER A 167 12.39 12.02 10.81
N VAL A 168 11.28 11.29 10.66
CA VAL A 168 10.62 11.11 9.36
C VAL A 168 9.94 12.41 8.94
N LYS A 169 9.16 13.03 9.84
CA LYS A 169 8.51 14.32 9.58
C LYS A 169 9.50 15.43 9.22
N SER A 170 10.71 15.41 9.78
CA SER A 170 11.74 16.40 9.45
C SER A 170 12.41 16.18 8.08
N ARG A 171 12.27 14.99 7.47
CA ARG A 171 12.91 14.62 6.19
C ARG A 171 11.97 14.72 4.99
N VAL A 172 10.67 14.83 5.21
CA VAL A 172 9.66 14.98 4.15
C VAL A 172 8.99 16.36 4.22
N ALA A 173 8.45 16.84 3.11
CA ALA A 173 7.70 18.09 3.06
C ALA A 173 6.55 18.03 2.05
N ASN A 174 5.54 18.86 2.31
CA ASN A 174 4.41 19.05 1.41
C ASN A 174 4.71 20.21 0.44
N LEU A 175 4.43 20.02 -0.86
CA LEU A 175 4.66 21.01 -1.90
C LEU A 175 3.87 22.30 -1.68
N LYS A 176 2.73 22.24 -0.97
CA LYS A 176 1.93 23.41 -0.61
C LYS A 176 2.72 24.48 0.15
N GLU A 177 3.77 24.10 0.89
CA GLU A 177 4.69 25.03 1.56
C GLU A 177 5.47 25.92 0.55
N TYR A 178 5.71 25.39 -0.65
CA TYR A 178 6.52 26.00 -1.70
C TYR A 178 5.68 26.59 -2.84
N LEU A 179 4.38 26.34 -2.81
CA LEU A 179 3.44 26.65 -3.89
C LEU A 179 2.21 27.43 -3.38
N PRO A 180 2.39 28.57 -2.67
CA PRO A 180 1.29 29.32 -2.06
C PRO A 180 0.30 29.90 -3.08
N GLN A 181 0.67 29.98 -4.36
CA GLN A 181 -0.19 30.44 -5.43
C GLN A 181 -1.32 29.47 -5.79
N PHE A 182 -1.21 28.18 -5.42
CA PHE A 182 -2.21 27.16 -5.70
C PHE A 182 -3.07 26.90 -4.45
N LYS A 183 -4.38 27.06 -4.57
CA LYS A 183 -5.35 26.88 -3.47
C LYS A 183 -5.76 25.43 -3.27
N SER A 184 -5.59 24.60 -4.30
CA SER A 184 -5.95 23.18 -4.27
C SER A 184 -4.99 22.35 -5.12
N LEU A 185 -5.01 21.04 -4.89
CA LEU A 185 -4.27 20.09 -5.73
C LEU A 185 -4.84 20.02 -7.15
N ASP A 186 -6.12 20.33 -7.34
CA ASP A 186 -6.73 20.37 -8.68
C ASP A 186 -6.14 21.49 -9.54
N GLU A 187 -5.93 22.68 -8.96
CA GLU A 187 -5.26 23.79 -9.66
C GLU A 187 -3.81 23.42 -10.03
N LEU A 188 -3.08 22.79 -9.09
CA LEU A 188 -1.72 22.32 -9.35
C LEU A 188 -1.68 21.23 -10.44
N GLN A 189 -2.57 20.25 -10.37
CA GLN A 189 -2.66 19.16 -11.34
C GLN A 189 -2.98 19.69 -12.74
N ALA A 190 -3.93 20.62 -12.87
CA ALA A 190 -4.25 21.26 -14.14
C ALA A 190 -3.02 21.99 -14.72
N LYS A 191 -2.27 22.72 -13.88
CA LYS A 191 -1.09 23.44 -14.33
C LYS A 191 0.08 22.52 -14.72
N LEU A 192 0.31 21.45 -13.96
CA LEU A 192 1.33 20.45 -14.31
C LEU A 192 0.96 19.72 -15.60
N GLN A 193 -0.31 19.39 -15.81
CA GLN A 193 -0.77 18.81 -17.07
C GLN A 193 -0.52 19.75 -18.26
N GLU A 194 -0.79 21.05 -18.11
CA GLU A 194 -0.50 22.06 -19.14
C GLU A 194 1.00 22.08 -19.48
N ILE A 195 1.87 22.14 -18.47
CA ILE A 195 3.33 22.20 -18.65
C ILE A 195 3.87 20.91 -19.29
N LEU A 196 3.46 19.74 -18.79
CA LEU A 196 3.95 18.44 -19.25
C LEU A 196 3.42 18.08 -20.65
N SER A 197 2.20 18.51 -20.97
CA SER A 197 1.63 18.30 -22.31
C SER A 197 2.34 19.18 -23.34
N ALA A 198 2.74 20.41 -22.98
CA ALA A 198 3.42 21.34 -23.87
C ALA A 198 2.70 21.53 -25.23
N GLY A 199 1.37 21.46 -25.22
CA GLY A 199 0.53 21.56 -26.42
C GLY A 199 0.18 20.23 -27.10
N ASP A 200 0.71 19.10 -26.63
CA ASP A 200 0.27 17.78 -27.10
C ASP A 200 -1.16 17.44 -26.66
N GLY A 201 -1.80 16.56 -27.43
CA GLY A 201 -3.17 16.13 -27.21
C GLY A 201 -3.35 14.97 -26.23
N GLN A 202 -4.60 14.79 -25.81
CA GLN A 202 -5.04 13.61 -25.08
C GLN A 202 -5.01 12.37 -25.99
N MET A 203 -4.71 11.21 -25.42
CA MET A 203 -4.81 9.89 -26.07
C MET A 203 -5.77 9.00 -25.28
N PRO A 204 -7.10 9.15 -25.42
CA PRO A 204 -8.06 8.44 -24.57
C PRO A 204 -8.04 6.92 -24.79
N LEU A 205 -8.31 6.15 -23.72
CA LEU A 205 -8.60 4.72 -23.83
C LEU A 205 -10.04 4.51 -24.27
N SER A 206 -10.30 3.42 -25.00
CA SER A 206 -11.66 3.00 -25.33
C SER A 206 -12.37 2.41 -24.10
N ASP A 207 -13.70 2.33 -24.15
CA ASP A 207 -14.51 1.75 -23.08
C ASP A 207 -14.14 0.28 -22.83
N GLU A 208 -13.79 -0.47 -23.88
CA GLU A 208 -13.33 -1.86 -23.78
C GLU A 208 -11.98 -1.96 -23.05
N GLN A 209 -11.04 -1.05 -23.35
CA GLN A 209 -9.75 -1.01 -22.65
C GLN A 209 -9.94 -0.68 -21.17
N ILE A 210 -10.82 0.27 -20.84
CA ILE A 210 -11.17 0.60 -19.45
C ILE A 210 -11.87 -0.58 -18.75
N ALA A 211 -12.71 -1.34 -19.46
CA ALA A 211 -13.34 -2.54 -18.91
C ALA A 211 -12.28 -3.62 -18.57
N GLU A 212 -11.26 -3.80 -19.41
CA GLU A 212 -10.15 -4.71 -19.11
C GLU A 212 -9.34 -4.25 -17.90
N VAL A 213 -9.08 -2.94 -17.75
CA VAL A 213 -8.45 -2.40 -16.54
C VAL A 213 -9.27 -2.74 -15.28
N ARG A 214 -10.61 -2.56 -15.32
CA ARG A 214 -11.48 -2.92 -14.19
C ARG A 214 -11.43 -4.40 -13.87
N LYS A 215 -11.42 -5.25 -14.90
CA LYS A 215 -11.31 -6.69 -14.74
C LYS A 215 -9.97 -7.07 -14.09
N GLN A 216 -8.85 -6.55 -14.59
CA GLN A 216 -7.53 -6.75 -14.02
C GLN A 216 -7.44 -6.25 -12.56
N ALA A 217 -8.10 -5.14 -12.24
CA ALA A 217 -8.18 -4.64 -10.87
C ALA A 217 -8.82 -5.67 -9.93
N GLY A 218 -9.94 -6.28 -10.33
CA GLY A 218 -10.68 -7.28 -9.55
C GLY A 218 -10.01 -8.66 -9.49
N GLU A 219 -9.40 -9.11 -10.59
CA GLU A 219 -8.81 -10.45 -10.72
C GLU A 219 -7.37 -10.52 -10.19
N LYS A 220 -6.71 -9.38 -10.00
CA LYS A 220 -5.33 -9.31 -9.51
C LYS A 220 -5.17 -8.34 -8.37
N PHE A 221 -5.32 -7.03 -8.60
CA PHE A 221 -4.85 -6.01 -7.67
C PHE A 221 -5.61 -5.96 -6.34
N SER A 222 -6.89 -6.34 -6.33
CA SER A 222 -7.71 -6.45 -5.11
C SER A 222 -7.64 -7.81 -4.44
N THR A 223 -6.92 -8.78 -5.00
CA THR A 223 -6.90 -10.15 -4.49
C THR A 223 -5.94 -10.33 -3.33
N TRP A 224 -6.32 -11.18 -2.37
CA TRP A 224 -5.45 -11.58 -1.26
C TRP A 224 -4.10 -12.12 -1.75
N ASP A 225 -4.15 -12.98 -2.76
CA ASP A 225 -2.96 -13.67 -3.28
C ASP A 225 -1.94 -12.68 -3.84
N PHE A 226 -2.39 -11.59 -4.48
CA PHE A 226 -1.48 -10.56 -4.95
C PHE A 226 -1.00 -9.64 -3.82
N ILE A 227 -1.89 -9.20 -2.92
CA ILE A 227 -1.53 -8.25 -1.87
C ILE A 227 -0.62 -8.91 -0.83
N TYR A 228 -0.97 -10.11 -0.35
CA TYR A 228 -0.30 -10.80 0.74
C TYR A 228 0.53 -12.00 0.29
N GLY A 229 0.15 -12.68 -0.80
CA GLY A 229 0.84 -13.90 -1.28
C GLY A 229 2.29 -13.70 -1.71
N HIS A 230 2.70 -12.46 -1.99
CA HIS A 230 4.11 -12.09 -2.23
C HIS A 230 4.92 -11.82 -0.95
N SER A 231 4.29 -11.85 0.22
CA SER A 231 4.97 -11.62 1.50
C SER A 231 5.65 -12.90 1.96
N HIS A 232 6.89 -12.79 2.42
CA HIS A 232 7.63 -13.89 3.02
C HIS A 232 7.21 -14.14 4.48
N GLU A 233 7.90 -15.07 5.15
CA GLU A 233 7.68 -15.44 6.54
C GLU A 233 7.55 -14.22 7.47
N ALA A 234 6.51 -14.25 8.31
CA ALA A 234 6.30 -13.36 9.43
C ALA A 234 5.84 -14.19 10.65
N ASP A 235 6.47 -13.94 11.80
CA ASP A 235 6.09 -14.54 13.06
C ASP A 235 5.31 -13.50 13.88
N PHE A 236 4.21 -13.93 14.51
CA PHE A 236 3.44 -13.11 15.43
C PHE A 236 3.21 -13.86 16.73
N HIS A 237 3.22 -13.09 17.81
CA HIS A 237 2.80 -13.53 19.14
C HIS A 237 1.63 -12.66 19.55
N CYS A 238 0.51 -13.32 19.87
CA CYS A 238 -0.70 -12.66 20.31
C CYS A 238 -1.06 -13.18 21.69
N LYS A 239 -1.38 -12.28 22.63
CA LYS A 239 -1.79 -12.65 23.98
C LYS A 239 -2.99 -11.82 24.43
N ALA A 240 -4.02 -12.49 24.92
CA ALA A 240 -5.19 -11.83 25.48
C ALA A 240 -5.83 -12.64 26.60
N LYS A 241 -6.55 -11.92 27.49
CA LYS A 241 -7.46 -12.54 28.44
C LYS A 241 -8.84 -12.66 27.80
N LEU A 242 -9.28 -13.90 27.60
CA LEU A 242 -10.58 -14.27 27.04
C LEU A 242 -11.51 -14.80 28.15
N SER A 243 -12.75 -15.12 27.79
CA SER A 243 -13.71 -15.74 28.73
C SER A 243 -13.26 -17.10 29.29
N CYS A 244 -12.37 -17.81 28.58
CA CYS A 244 -11.82 -19.10 29.02
C CYS A 244 -10.55 -18.99 29.88
N GLY A 245 -10.00 -17.78 30.07
CA GLY A 245 -8.69 -17.56 30.66
C GLY A 245 -7.74 -16.79 29.74
N THR A 246 -6.47 -16.74 30.11
CA THR A 246 -5.38 -16.20 29.30
C THR A 246 -5.07 -17.17 28.17
N VAL A 247 -5.06 -16.68 26.93
CA VAL A 247 -4.66 -17.43 25.74
C VAL A 247 -3.55 -16.67 25.03
N GLU A 248 -2.52 -17.41 24.65
CA GLU A 248 -1.41 -16.99 23.82
C GLU A 248 -1.41 -17.81 22.53
N ALA A 249 -1.22 -17.13 21.40
CA ALA A 249 -1.09 -17.74 20.08
C ALA A 249 0.25 -17.34 19.48
N ASN A 250 1.08 -18.33 19.15
CA ASN A 250 2.30 -18.16 18.38
C ASN A 250 2.00 -18.61 16.95
N LEU A 251 2.11 -17.71 15.98
CA LEU A 251 1.72 -17.99 14.61
C LEU A 251 2.82 -17.59 13.63
N ARG A 252 3.03 -18.44 12.62
CA ARG A 252 3.87 -18.13 11.46
C ARG A 252 2.99 -18.06 10.23
N VAL A 253 3.19 -17.02 9.45
CA VAL A 253 2.54 -16.81 8.16
C VAL A 253 3.60 -16.78 7.08
N ASP A 254 3.40 -17.51 6.00
CA ASP A 254 4.23 -17.44 4.79
C ASP A 254 3.33 -17.36 3.57
N HIS A 255 3.64 -16.47 2.63
CA HIS A 255 2.80 -16.20 1.45
C HIS A 255 1.32 -15.98 1.79
N GLY A 256 1.06 -15.32 2.92
CA GLY A 256 -0.28 -15.03 3.39
C GLY A 256 -1.07 -16.21 3.94
N LEU A 257 -0.42 -17.37 4.14
CA LEU A 257 -1.03 -18.58 4.69
C LEU A 257 -0.44 -18.90 6.07
N ILE A 258 -1.28 -19.37 6.98
CA ILE A 258 -0.83 -19.85 8.29
C ILE A 258 -0.03 -21.14 8.08
N THR A 259 1.27 -21.12 8.38
CA THR A 259 2.16 -22.28 8.25
C THR A 259 2.50 -22.92 9.59
N ARG A 260 2.36 -22.17 10.69
CA ARG A 260 2.46 -22.67 12.06
C ARG A 260 1.48 -21.93 12.96
N LEU A 261 0.89 -22.65 13.91
CA LEU A 261 0.05 -22.07 14.95
C LEU A 261 0.16 -22.94 16.20
N ASP A 262 0.49 -22.32 17.33
CA ASP A 262 0.56 -22.98 18.63
C ASP A 262 -0.20 -22.14 19.67
N PHE A 263 -1.10 -22.78 20.41
CA PHE A 263 -1.83 -22.15 21.51
C PHE A 263 -1.26 -22.57 22.86
N THR A 264 -1.05 -21.61 23.75
CA THR A 264 -0.67 -21.84 25.15
C THR A 264 -1.47 -20.92 26.07
N GLY A 265 -1.54 -21.22 27.36
CA GLY A 265 -2.35 -20.42 28.29
C GLY A 265 -2.81 -21.20 29.53
N ASP A 266 -3.73 -20.61 30.29
CA ASP A 266 -4.31 -21.18 31.51
C ASP A 266 -5.76 -21.70 31.33
N PHE A 267 -6.24 -21.74 30.08
CA PHE A 267 -7.59 -22.16 29.73
C PHE A 267 -7.80 -23.67 29.92
N LEU A 268 -9.05 -24.03 30.24
CA LEU A 268 -9.49 -25.42 30.32
C LEU A 268 -10.05 -25.87 28.96
N PHE A 269 -9.90 -27.15 28.65
CA PHE A 269 -10.34 -27.73 27.37
C PHE A 269 -10.90 -29.14 27.53
N ASP A 270 -11.81 -29.52 26.63
CA ASP A 270 -12.27 -30.90 26.44
C ASP A 270 -11.42 -31.61 25.38
N THR A 271 -11.01 -30.88 24.35
CA THR A 271 -10.15 -31.33 23.26
C THR A 271 -8.91 -30.46 23.20
N PRO A 272 -7.71 -31.03 23.09
CA PRO A 272 -6.47 -30.28 22.93
C PRO A 272 -6.53 -29.23 21.79
N ALA A 273 -6.00 -28.02 22.04
CA ALA A 273 -6.07 -26.89 21.11
C ALA A 273 -5.16 -27.05 19.86
N ASP A 274 -4.16 -27.93 19.92
CA ASP A 274 -3.34 -28.35 18.78
C ASP A 274 -4.18 -29.00 17.66
N VAL A 275 -5.29 -29.67 18.01
CA VAL A 275 -6.25 -30.22 17.04
C VAL A 275 -6.91 -29.10 16.22
N LEU A 276 -7.25 -27.97 16.84
CA LEU A 276 -7.77 -26.81 16.12
C LEU A 276 -6.65 -26.16 15.29
N ALA A 277 -5.48 -25.97 15.90
CA ALA A 277 -4.35 -25.32 15.24
C ALA A 277 -3.91 -26.05 13.96
N ALA A 278 -3.83 -27.39 13.99
CA ALA A 278 -3.51 -28.21 12.83
C ALA A 278 -4.49 -28.02 11.66
N ARG A 279 -5.77 -27.74 11.96
CA ARG A 279 -6.82 -27.51 10.95
C ARG A 279 -6.82 -26.09 10.39
N MET A 280 -6.13 -25.16 11.05
CA MET A 280 -5.94 -23.79 10.58
C MET A 280 -4.71 -23.65 9.67
N ILE A 281 -3.82 -24.64 9.63
CA ILE A 281 -2.67 -24.64 8.72
C ILE A 281 -3.15 -24.63 7.26
N GLY A 282 -2.57 -23.72 6.46
CA GLY A 282 -2.94 -23.48 5.07
C GLY A 282 -4.10 -22.50 4.89
N LEU A 283 -4.76 -22.05 5.96
CA LEU A 283 -5.77 -21.00 5.87
C LEU A 283 -5.09 -19.65 5.58
N ARG A 284 -5.74 -18.80 4.79
CA ARG A 284 -5.30 -17.41 4.64
C ARG A 284 -5.33 -16.71 5.98
N TYR A 285 -4.27 -15.97 6.30
CA TYR A 285 -4.21 -15.14 7.50
C TYR A 285 -4.99 -13.83 7.30
N ASP A 286 -6.26 -13.97 6.96
CA ASP A 286 -7.22 -12.90 6.70
C ASP A 286 -8.30 -12.91 7.80
N PRO A 287 -8.70 -11.74 8.35
CA PRO A 287 -9.70 -11.69 9.41
C PRO A 287 -11.04 -12.33 9.03
N ALA A 288 -11.50 -12.20 7.79
CA ALA A 288 -12.78 -12.76 7.36
C ALA A 288 -12.69 -14.28 7.16
N ASP A 289 -11.60 -14.77 6.57
CA ASP A 289 -11.38 -16.22 6.37
C ASP A 289 -11.20 -16.95 7.71
N VAL A 290 -10.39 -16.40 8.62
CA VAL A 290 -10.19 -16.95 9.97
C VAL A 290 -11.50 -16.95 10.76
N LYS A 291 -12.24 -15.83 10.74
CA LYS A 291 -13.54 -15.74 11.42
C LYS A 291 -14.54 -16.76 10.88
N SER A 292 -14.65 -16.85 9.56
CA SER A 292 -15.57 -17.79 8.89
C SER A 292 -15.20 -19.24 9.20
N PHE A 293 -13.91 -19.57 9.18
CA PHE A 293 -13.44 -20.90 9.57
C PHE A 293 -13.79 -21.22 11.03
N LEU A 294 -13.46 -20.34 11.98
CA LEU A 294 -13.71 -20.54 13.40
C LEU A 294 -15.20 -20.66 13.74
N ALA A 295 -16.07 -19.95 13.01
CA ALA A 295 -17.53 -20.07 13.18
C ALA A 295 -18.07 -21.47 12.86
N THR A 296 -17.35 -22.26 12.06
CA THR A 296 -17.69 -23.67 11.77
C THR A 296 -17.11 -24.66 12.77
N GLN A 297 -16.31 -24.19 13.75
CA GLN A 297 -15.65 -25.04 14.74
C GLN A 297 -16.35 -25.02 16.09
N PRO A 298 -16.30 -26.13 16.85
CA PRO A 298 -16.78 -26.16 18.22
C PRO A 298 -15.76 -25.48 19.16
N VAL A 299 -15.54 -24.17 19.03
CA VAL A 299 -14.46 -23.43 19.73
C VAL A 299 -14.46 -23.68 21.24
N ALA A 300 -15.65 -23.77 21.85
CA ALA A 300 -15.81 -24.04 23.27
C ALA A 300 -15.23 -25.40 23.75
N THR A 301 -15.04 -26.38 22.86
CA THR A 301 -14.40 -27.65 23.23
C THR A 301 -12.88 -27.53 23.35
N TYR A 302 -12.28 -26.61 22.59
CA TYR A 302 -10.84 -26.32 22.66
C TYR A 302 -10.51 -25.27 23.73
N PHE A 303 -11.45 -24.35 24.00
CA PHE A 303 -11.31 -23.25 24.94
C PHE A 303 -12.63 -23.08 25.70
N ARG A 304 -12.79 -23.75 26.84
CA ARG A 304 -14.07 -23.78 27.58
C ARG A 304 -14.53 -22.37 27.93
N GLY A 305 -15.67 -21.97 27.35
CA GLY A 305 -16.29 -20.67 27.58
C GLY A 305 -15.88 -19.57 26.60
N ALA A 306 -14.90 -19.80 25.72
CA ALA A 306 -14.56 -18.84 24.66
C ALA A 306 -15.42 -19.01 23.40
N THR A 307 -15.59 -17.90 22.69
CA THR A 307 -16.31 -17.82 21.42
C THR A 307 -15.35 -17.78 20.22
N ALA A 308 -15.88 -18.09 19.03
CA ALA A 308 -15.14 -17.94 17.78
C ALA A 308 -14.67 -16.49 17.55
N ASP A 309 -15.49 -15.50 17.93
CA ASP A 309 -15.17 -14.08 17.78
C ASP A 309 -14.04 -13.63 18.70
N GLU A 310 -14.03 -14.10 19.96
CA GLU A 310 -12.92 -13.84 20.89
C GLU A 310 -11.60 -14.42 20.36
N LEU A 311 -11.62 -15.67 19.88
CA LEU A 311 -10.42 -16.31 19.36
C LEU A 311 -9.95 -15.68 18.05
N ALA A 312 -10.86 -15.33 17.14
CA ALA A 312 -10.51 -14.59 15.93
C ALA A 312 -9.87 -13.24 16.28
N SER A 313 -10.44 -12.52 17.25
CA SER A 313 -9.91 -11.22 17.69
C SER A 313 -8.53 -11.32 18.33
N LEU A 314 -8.22 -12.41 19.04
CA LEU A 314 -6.87 -12.69 19.57
C LEU A 314 -5.85 -12.78 18.44
N LEU A 315 -6.16 -13.53 17.37
CA LEU A 315 -5.19 -13.85 16.32
C LEU A 315 -4.71 -12.64 15.52
N PHE A 316 -5.41 -11.51 15.56
CA PHE A 316 -5.06 -10.26 14.87
C PHE A 316 -4.77 -9.10 15.83
N LYS A 317 -4.34 -9.41 17.06
CA LYS A 317 -3.85 -8.40 18.02
C LYS A 317 -2.46 -8.78 18.52
N PRO A 318 -1.43 -8.61 17.67
CA PRO A 318 -0.07 -8.93 18.07
C PRO A 318 0.33 -8.10 19.28
N THR A 319 0.91 -8.75 20.29
CA THR A 319 1.48 -8.08 21.44
C THR A 319 2.88 -7.60 21.11
N THR A 320 3.18 -6.35 21.44
CA THR A 320 4.55 -5.86 21.51
C THR A 320 5.13 -6.34 22.84
N GLU A 321 6.16 -7.17 22.78
CA GLU A 321 6.98 -7.51 23.96
C GLU A 321 7.72 -6.28 24.51
#